data_AF-A0A6J7PKS6-F1
#
_entry.id   AF-A0A6J7PKS6-F1
#
_cell.length_a   1.000
_cell.length_b   1.000
_cell.length_c   1.000
_cell.angle_alpha   90.00
_cell.angle_beta   90.00
_cell.angle_gamma   90.00
#
_symmetry.space_group_name_H-M   'P 1'
#
loop_
_entity.id
_entity.type
_entity.pdbx_description
1 polymer ?
#
loop_
_entity_poly.entity_id
_entity_poly.type
_entity_poly.pdbx_seq_one_letter_code
_entity_poly.pdbx_strand_id
1 'polypeptide(L)' 'MGTHVNNPKVQMFRGKLITVEATGQIAYADGERLGPLPVEVKVVPGALRVLAR' A
#
# COMPACT_ATOMS: atom_id res chain seq x y z
N MET A 1 14.23 -6.95 6.34
CA MET A 1 14.10 -5.51 6.02
C MET A 1 15.49 -4.95 5.76
N GLY A 2 15.65 -4.12 4.73
CA GLY A 2 16.94 -3.52 4.39
C GLY A 2 17.28 -2.30 5.25
N THR A 3 18.49 -1.77 5.16
CA THR A 3 18.96 -0.62 5.97
C THR A 3 18.28 0.72 5.63
N HIS A 4 17.61 0.81 4.47
CA HIS A 4 16.91 2.03 4.03
C HIS A 4 15.80 2.49 5.01
N VAL A 5 15.24 1.57 5.79
CA VAL A 5 14.19 1.89 6.78
C VAL A 5 14.72 2.66 8.00
N ASN A 6 16.04 2.73 8.19
CA ASN A 6 16.65 3.45 9.30
C ASN A 6 16.80 4.96 9.03
N ASN A 7 16.47 5.44 7.83
CA ASN A 7 16.55 6.86 7.50
C ASN A 7 15.42 7.63 8.21
N PRO A 8 15.70 8.72 8.94
CA PRO A 8 14.69 9.47 9.69
C PRO A 8 13.59 10.10 8.81
N LYS A 9 13.81 10.23 7.49
CA LYS A 9 12.79 10.70 6.54
C LYS A 9 11.78 9.60 6.16
N VAL A 10 11.98 8.37 6.60
CA VAL A 10 11.09 7.23 6.32
C VAL A 10 10.21 6.99 7.54
N GLN A 11 8.89 6.99 7.33
CA GLN A 11 7.90 6.63 8.33
C GLN A 11 7.17 5.36 7.87
N MET A 12 6.89 4.46 8.81
CA MET A 12 6.13 3.23 8.54
C MET A 12 4.88 3.19 9.40
N PHE A 13 3.74 2.98 8.74
CA PHE A 13 2.44 2.83 9.39
C PHE A 13 1.88 1.44 9.09
N ARG A 14 1.13 0.88 10.04
CA ARG A 14 0.42 -0.40 9.87
C ARG A 14 -1.06 -0.17 10.13
N GLY A 15 -1.90 -0.53 9.16
CA GLY A 15 -3.35 -0.41 9.25
C GLY A 15 -4.04 -1.50 8.44
N LYS A 16 -5.29 -1.83 8.80
CA LYS A 16 -6.15 -2.74 8.02
C LYS A 16 -7.03 -1.98 7.01
N LEU A 17 -7.22 -0.69 7.24
CA LEU A 17 -7.93 0.26 6.38
C LEU A 17 -7.10 1.55 6.38
N ILE A 18 -6.70 2.02 5.20
CA ILE A 18 -5.85 3.21 5.05
C ILE A 18 -6.38 4.04 3.88
N THR A 19 -6.56 5.34 4.11
CA THR A 19 -6.82 6.31 3.05
C THR A 19 -5.53 7.01 2.69
N VAL A 20 -5.23 7.13 1.40
CA VAL A 20 -4.07 7.84 0.89
C VAL A 20 -4.53 9.03 0.07
N GLU A 21 -4.07 10.21 0.45
CA GLU A 21 -4.44 11.50 -0.15
C GLU A 21 -3.19 12.31 -0.48
N ALA A 22 -3.10 12.76 -1.73
CA ALA A 22 -2.14 13.76 -2.16
C ALA A 22 -2.60 14.37 -3.49
N THR A 23 -2.69 15.70 -3.54
CA THR A 23 -3.20 16.44 -4.70
C THR A 23 -2.37 16.17 -5.96
N GLY A 24 -3.04 15.83 -7.06
CA GLY A 24 -2.43 15.62 -8.38
C GLY A 24 -1.62 14.33 -8.52
N GLN A 25 -1.62 13.46 -7.51
CA GLN A 25 -0.90 12.19 -7.56
C GLN A 25 -1.77 11.06 -8.13
N ILE A 26 -1.09 10.07 -8.71
CA ILE A 26 -1.69 8.87 -9.29
C ILE A 26 -1.30 7.66 -8.44
N ALA A 27 -2.29 6.85 -8.07
CA ALA A 27 -2.08 5.57 -7.41
C ALA A 27 -1.71 4.48 -8.42
N TYR A 28 -0.78 3.63 -8.00
CA TYR A 28 -0.38 2.41 -8.70
C TYR A 28 -0.47 1.22 -7.74
N ALA A 29 -0.85 0.06 -8.25
CA ALA A 29 -0.81 -1.21 -7.51
C ALA A 29 -0.36 -2.33 -8.45
N ASP A 30 0.47 -3.24 -7.95
CA ASP A 30 1.01 -4.37 -8.71
C ASP A 30 1.65 -4.01 -10.08
N GLY A 31 2.17 -2.78 -10.20
CA GLY A 31 2.77 -2.24 -11.43
C GLY A 31 1.78 -1.58 -12.39
N GLU A 32 0.48 -1.60 -12.09
CA GLU A 32 -0.58 -1.05 -12.92
C GLU A 32 -1.11 0.28 -12.37
N ARG A 33 -1.61 1.15 -13.27
CA ARG A 33 -2.20 2.45 -12.91
C ARG A 33 -3.64 2.25 -12.44
N LEU A 34 -3.95 2.69 -11.22
CA LEU A 34 -5.31 2.64 -10.68
C LEU A 34 -6.13 3.90 -10.98
N GLY A 35 -5.53 5.08 -10.84
CA GLY A 35 -6.24 6.36 -10.98
C GLY A 35 -5.71 7.46 -10.08
N PRO A 36 -6.35 8.64 -10.07
CA PRO A 36 -5.99 9.72 -9.16
C PRO A 36 -6.34 9.40 -7.70
N LEU A 37 -5.62 10.01 -6.75
CA LEU A 37 -6.00 10.02 -5.33
C LEU A 37 -7.23 10.93 -5.09
N PRO A 38 -8.02 10.71 -3.99
CA PRO A 38 -7.83 9.73 -2.92
C PRO A 38 -8.10 8.28 -3.32
N VAL A 39 -7.42 7.35 -2.64
CA VAL A 39 -7.78 5.92 -2.66
C VAL A 39 -7.87 5.35 -1.25
N GLU A 40 -8.74 4.37 -1.07
CA GLU A 40 -8.86 3.57 0.15
C GLU A 40 -8.29 2.17 -0.08
N VAL A 41 -7.43 1.71 0.83
CA VAL A 41 -6.80 0.38 0.80
C VAL A 41 -7.29 -0.41 2.01
N LYS A 42 -7.87 -1.58 1.75
CA LYS A 42 -8.40 -2.48 2.78
C LYS A 42 -7.78 -3.87 2.68
N VAL A 43 -7.28 -4.37 3.81
CA VAL A 43 -6.87 -5.78 3.94
C VAL A 43 -8.13 -6.64 4.04
N VAL A 44 -8.22 -7.66 3.18
CA VAL A 44 -9.31 -8.65 3.19
C VAL A 44 -8.73 -10.01 3.62
N PRO A 45 -8.79 -10.38 4.90
CA PRO A 45 -8.25 -11.65 5.38
C PRO A 45 -8.94 -12.84 4.72
N GLY A 46 -8.17 -13.83 4.28
CA GLY A 46 -8.71 -15.03 3.64
C GLY A 46 -9.30 -14.82 2.24
N ALA A 47 -9.02 -13.69 1.59
CA ALA A 47 -9.55 -13.37 0.26
C ALA A 47 -9.18 -14.39 -0.83
N LEU A 48 -8.03 -15.07 -0.67
CA LEU A 48 -7.53 -16.04 -1.64
C LEU A 48 -6.98 -17.27 -0.92
N ARG A 49 -7.31 -18.46 -1.46
CA ARG A 49 -6.65 -19.71 -1.11
C ARG A 49 -5.52 -19.95 -2.11
N VAL A 50 -4.30 -20.08 -1.61
CA VAL A 50 -3.11 -20.30 -2.43
C VAL A 50 -2.64 -21.74 -2.23
N LEU A 51 -2.41 -22.47 -3.32
CA LEU A 51 -1.72 -23.75 -3.26
C LEU A 51 -0.21 -23.47 -3.18
N ALA A 52 0.42 -23.87 -2.08
CA ALA A 52 1.85 -23.75 -1.86
C ALA A 52 2.46 -25.13 -1.55
N ARG A 53 3.75 -25.29 -1.84
CA ARG A 53 4.52 -26.52 -1.61
C ARG A 53 5.17 -26.53 -0.24
#